data_AF-A0A7W7AKH7-F1
#
_entry.id   AF-A0A7W7AKH7-F1
#
_cell.length_a   1.000
_cell.length_b   1.000
_cell.length_c   1.000
_cell.angle_alpha   90.00
_cell.angle_beta   90.00
_cell.angle_gamma   90.00
#
_symmetry.space_group_name_H-M   'P 1'
#
loop_
_entity.id
_entity.type
_entity.pdbx_description
1 polymer ?
#
loop_
_entity_poly.entity_id
_entity_poly.type
_entity_poly.pdbx_seq_one_letter_code
_entity_poly.pdbx_strand_id
1 'polypeptide(L)'
;MAENDLKPATGSDLDTPPATTSFTPAEPLKTSGVDFTPEDATISTRPELTDGTTATGSGKATDVKQTIRDGAGKLQAQASDKLRAYADDGKAKAGNALGQLSQLLTDAAGQVDEKLGEQYGQYARSAAGQVQGFADTVKDKDIEELLEDARRFVRASPAAAIGVAAALGFAVARLVQAGVEPAATDTTGQA
;
A
#
# COMPACT_ATOMS: atom_id res chain seq x y z
N MET A 1 38.55 -15.05 -47.05
CA MET A 1 37.60 -15.82 -46.20
C MET A 1 38.17 -15.79 -44.80
N ALA A 2 37.41 -15.21 -43.87
CA ALA A 2 37.86 -14.88 -42.53
C ALA A 2 37.87 -16.13 -41.64
N GLU A 3 39.02 -16.44 -41.04
CA GLU A 3 39.18 -17.46 -40.02
C GLU A 3 38.74 -16.87 -38.67
N ASN A 4 37.65 -17.43 -38.13
CA ASN A 4 37.08 -17.05 -36.84
C ASN A 4 37.77 -17.85 -35.73
N ASP A 5 38.90 -17.33 -35.26
CA ASP A 5 39.68 -17.89 -34.14
C ASP A 5 39.08 -17.41 -32.80
N LEU A 6 37.94 -18.00 -32.38
CA LEU A 6 37.40 -17.79 -31.04
C LEU A 6 38.18 -18.67 -30.05
N LYS A 7 39.24 -18.12 -29.47
CA LYS A 7 39.88 -18.68 -28.27
C LYS A 7 38.88 -18.70 -27.11
N PRO A 8 38.75 -19.81 -26.36
CA PRO A 8 38.02 -19.80 -25.10
C PRO A 8 38.76 -18.87 -24.13
N ALA A 9 38.03 -17.95 -23.48
CA ALA A 9 38.57 -17.10 -22.43
C ALA A 9 39.10 -18.00 -21.30
N THR A 10 40.41 -18.20 -21.27
CA THR A 10 41.11 -18.87 -20.17
C THR A 10 40.98 -17.98 -18.94
N GLY A 11 40.59 -18.57 -17.80
CA GLY A 11 40.33 -17.89 -16.51
C GLY A 11 41.54 -17.23 -15.84
N SER A 12 42.54 -16.82 -16.62
CA SER A 12 43.73 -16.10 -16.20
C SER A 12 43.57 -14.57 -16.26
N ASP A 13 42.44 -14.07 -16.79
CA ASP A 13 42.07 -12.64 -16.83
C ASP A 13 41.22 -12.20 -15.61
N LEU A 14 41.02 -13.08 -14.63
CA LEU A 14 40.40 -12.74 -13.36
C LEU A 14 41.48 -12.19 -12.42
N ASP A 15 41.86 -10.93 -12.64
CA ASP A 15 42.53 -10.11 -11.64
C ASP A 15 41.64 -10.10 -10.39
N THR A 16 42.04 -10.88 -9.37
CA THR A 16 41.31 -10.89 -8.11
C THR A 16 41.63 -9.55 -7.44
N PRO A 17 40.65 -8.65 -7.27
CA PRO A 17 40.93 -7.32 -6.74
C PRO A 17 41.60 -7.46 -5.37
N PRO A 18 42.61 -6.65 -5.04
CA PRO A 18 43.32 -6.77 -3.78
C PRO A 18 42.30 -6.65 -2.63
N ALA A 19 42.33 -7.61 -1.70
CA ALA A 19 41.44 -7.68 -0.54
C ALA A 19 41.66 -6.56 0.50
N THR A 20 42.22 -5.43 0.07
CA THR A 20 42.43 -4.22 0.86
C THR A 20 42.01 -2.96 0.09
N THR A 21 40.99 -3.05 -0.77
CA THR A 21 40.23 -1.85 -1.15
C THR A 21 39.51 -1.36 0.10
N SER A 22 40.16 -0.48 0.85
CA SER A 22 39.48 0.39 1.80
C SER A 22 38.40 1.14 1.01
N PHE A 23 37.16 0.74 1.23
CA PHE A 23 35.99 1.55 0.91
C PHE A 23 36.12 2.82 1.75
N THR A 24 36.74 3.85 1.18
CA THR A 24 36.40 5.20 1.58
C THR A 24 34.99 5.42 1.03
N PRO A 25 33.94 5.46 1.86
CA PRO A 25 32.62 5.83 1.36
C PRO A 25 32.81 7.15 0.62
N ALA A 26 32.43 7.17 -0.66
CA ALA A 26 32.35 8.43 -1.39
C ALA A 26 31.58 9.40 -0.49
N GLU A 27 32.12 10.61 -0.30
CA GLU A 27 31.42 11.66 0.43
C GLU A 27 29.96 11.64 -0.04
N PRO A 28 28.98 11.62 0.88
CA PRO A 28 27.58 11.55 0.50
C PRO A 28 27.40 12.64 -0.54
N LEU A 29 26.99 12.23 -1.75
CA LEU A 29 26.64 13.15 -2.82
C LEU A 29 25.84 14.24 -2.14
N LYS A 30 26.38 15.47 -2.13
CA LYS A 30 25.66 16.62 -1.59
C LYS A 30 24.30 16.53 -2.25
N THR A 31 23.32 16.17 -1.42
CA THR A 31 21.92 16.05 -1.81
C THR A 31 21.67 17.25 -2.68
N SER A 32 21.21 17.00 -3.90
CA SER A 32 20.74 18.08 -4.75
C SER A 32 19.49 18.62 -4.07
N GLY A 33 19.70 19.45 -3.04
CA GLY A 33 18.74 20.28 -2.33
C GLY A 33 17.38 19.68 -1.96
N VAL A 34 17.25 18.36 -1.76
CA VAL A 34 15.99 17.80 -1.26
C VAL A 34 16.27 17.04 0.03
N ASP A 35 16.11 17.78 1.11
CA ASP A 35 16.07 17.30 2.47
C ASP A 35 14.64 16.79 2.73
N PHE A 36 14.44 15.48 2.75
CA PHE A 36 13.18 14.89 3.20
C PHE A 36 13.21 14.78 4.73
N THR A 37 13.10 15.91 5.39
CA THR A 37 12.69 15.98 6.80
C THR A 37 11.16 16.01 6.83
N PRO A 38 10.47 15.12 7.58
CA PRO A 38 9.01 15.16 7.75
C PRO A 38 8.55 16.30 8.69
N GLU A 39 9.29 17.41 8.73
CA GLU A 39 8.86 18.67 9.31
C GLU A 39 8.61 19.64 8.16
N ASP A 40 7.39 20.15 8.10
CA ASP A 40 6.94 21.17 7.15
C ASP A 40 6.61 20.68 5.72
N ALA A 41 5.61 19.81 5.60
CA ALA A 41 4.77 19.80 4.40
C ALA A 41 3.86 21.04 4.39
N THR A 42 4.42 22.25 4.30
CA THR A 42 3.65 23.41 3.82
C THR A 42 3.59 23.34 2.31
N ILE A 43 2.49 22.78 1.84
CA ILE A 43 2.07 22.82 0.44
C ILE A 43 1.88 24.30 0.06
N SER A 44 2.87 24.90 -0.60
CA SER A 44 2.68 26.16 -1.30
C SER A 44 1.89 25.90 -2.58
N THR A 45 0.57 25.87 -2.45
CA THR A 45 -0.36 26.01 -3.57
C THR A 45 -1.41 27.05 -3.19
N ARG A 46 -1.41 28.16 -3.92
CA ARG A 46 -2.32 29.31 -3.74
C ARG A 46 -3.75 28.95 -4.19
N PRO A 47 -4.77 29.72 -3.79
CA PRO A 47 -5.72 29.46 -2.71
C PRO A 47 -7.07 28.89 -3.20
N GLU A 48 -7.89 28.49 -2.23
CA GLU A 48 -9.27 27.97 -2.34
C GLU A 48 -9.40 26.57 -2.95
N LEU A 49 -9.42 25.56 -2.08
CA LEU A 49 -10.65 24.93 -1.61
C LEU A 49 -10.30 23.98 -0.43
N THR A 50 -11.13 24.03 0.61
CA THR A 50 -11.33 23.03 1.69
C THR A 50 -10.19 22.73 2.68
N ASP A 51 -10.16 23.52 3.75
CA ASP A 51 -9.99 23.14 5.17
C ASP A 51 -9.46 21.72 5.46
N GLY A 52 -8.16 21.51 5.23
CA GLY A 52 -7.39 20.39 5.74
C GLY A 52 -6.41 20.91 6.77
N THR A 53 -6.90 21.14 8.00
CA THR A 53 -6.12 21.66 9.13
C THR A 53 -4.84 20.85 9.36
N THR A 54 -3.70 21.39 8.96
CA THR A 54 -2.39 21.09 9.55
C THR A 54 -2.44 21.61 10.99
N ALA A 55 -2.52 20.67 11.94
CA ALA A 55 -2.66 20.96 13.36
C ALA A 55 -1.33 21.47 13.95
N THR A 56 -1.00 22.73 13.73
CA THR A 56 0.07 23.44 14.43
C THR A 56 -0.53 24.61 15.21
N GLY A 57 -0.73 24.43 16.52
CA GLY A 57 -1.16 25.49 17.42
C GLY A 57 -1.91 24.95 18.64
N SER A 58 -1.22 24.84 19.77
CA SER A 58 -1.71 24.26 21.04
C SER A 58 -2.97 24.92 21.63
N GLY A 59 -3.45 26.05 21.09
CA GLY A 59 -4.74 26.66 21.43
C GLY A 59 -5.92 26.20 20.56
N LYS A 60 -5.73 26.05 19.24
CA LYS A 60 -6.78 25.63 18.29
C LYS A 60 -6.90 24.12 18.14
N ALA A 61 -5.86 23.38 18.52
CA ALA A 61 -5.85 21.93 18.49
C ALA A 61 -6.97 21.33 19.36
N THR A 62 -7.32 21.97 20.48
CA THR A 62 -8.39 21.49 21.37
C THR A 62 -9.77 21.67 20.75
N ASP A 63 -10.07 22.83 20.17
CA ASP A 63 -11.36 23.11 19.50
C ASP A 63 -11.57 22.23 18.26
N VAL A 64 -10.51 22.07 17.45
CA VAL A 64 -10.54 21.18 16.28
C VAL A 64 -10.72 19.73 16.73
N LYS A 65 -9.99 19.29 17.76
CA LYS A 65 -10.13 17.93 18.30
C LYS A 65 -11.52 17.68 18.89
N GLN A 66 -12.16 18.69 19.50
CA GLN A 66 -13.51 18.59 20.03
C GLN A 66 -14.54 18.51 18.90
N THR A 67 -14.44 19.39 17.90
CA THR A 67 -15.31 19.38 16.70
C THR A 67 -15.19 18.07 15.94
N ILE A 68 -13.97 17.57 15.73
CA ILE A 68 -13.73 16.27 15.10
C ILE A 68 -14.31 15.14 15.94
N ARG A 69 -14.16 15.17 17.27
CA ARG A 69 -14.69 14.11 18.14
C ARG A 69 -16.22 14.12 18.20
N ASP A 70 -16.86 15.29 18.20
CA ASP A 70 -18.31 15.44 18.17
C ASP A 70 -18.89 15.01 16.81
N GLY A 71 -18.25 15.41 15.72
CA GLY A 71 -18.61 14.99 14.36
C GLY A 71 -18.40 13.49 14.13
N ALA A 72 -17.23 12.97 14.55
CA ALA A 72 -16.91 11.56 14.49
C ALA A 72 -17.85 10.73 15.36
N GLY A 73 -18.24 11.20 16.56
CA GLY A 73 -19.17 10.49 17.43
C GLY A 73 -20.54 10.28 16.80
N LYS A 74 -21.09 11.32 16.16
CA LYS A 74 -22.37 11.22 15.43
C LYS A 74 -22.27 10.31 14.20
N LEU A 75 -21.22 10.50 13.40
CA LEU A 75 -20.99 9.69 12.21
C LEU A 75 -20.72 8.22 12.57
N GLN A 76 -19.93 7.97 13.62
CA GLN A 76 -19.63 6.63 14.11
C GLN A 76 -20.88 5.92 14.61
N ALA A 77 -21.77 6.59 15.34
CA ALA A 77 -23.03 6.00 15.77
C ALA A 77 -23.87 5.56 14.54
N GLN A 78 -24.09 6.49 13.59
CA GLN A 78 -24.87 6.20 12.38
C GLN A 78 -24.21 5.15 11.47
N ALA A 79 -22.89 5.20 11.33
CA ALA A 79 -22.13 4.25 10.54
C ALA A 79 -22.10 2.89 11.22
N SER A 80 -22.02 2.80 12.55
CA SER A 80 -22.00 1.52 13.27
C SER A 80 -23.32 0.77 13.13
N ASP A 81 -24.45 1.46 13.26
CA ASP A 81 -25.78 0.86 13.06
C ASP A 81 -25.97 0.38 11.61
N LYS A 82 -25.56 1.20 10.64
CA LYS A 82 -25.60 0.82 9.22
C LYS A 82 -24.62 -0.31 8.91
N LEU A 83 -23.37 -0.23 9.37
CA LEU A 83 -22.36 -1.26 9.17
C LEU A 83 -22.80 -2.60 9.74
N ARG A 84 -23.46 -2.63 10.92
CA ARG A 84 -24.04 -3.87 11.45
C ARG A 84 -25.14 -4.42 10.53
N ALA A 85 -26.06 -3.58 10.07
CA ALA A 85 -27.10 -3.99 9.13
C ALA A 85 -26.54 -4.45 7.77
N TYR A 86 -25.46 -3.83 7.29
CA TYR A 86 -24.78 -4.17 6.04
C TYR A 86 -23.74 -5.27 6.19
N ALA A 87 -23.27 -5.61 7.38
CA ALA A 87 -22.26 -6.65 7.58
C ALA A 87 -22.82 -8.03 7.27
N ASP A 88 -24.03 -8.33 7.72
CA ASP A 88 -24.68 -9.62 7.44
C ASP A 88 -25.05 -9.77 5.95
N ASP A 89 -25.65 -8.74 5.34
CA ASP A 89 -26.00 -8.73 3.90
C ASP A 89 -24.73 -8.66 3.01
N GLY A 90 -23.76 -7.85 3.43
CA GLY A 90 -22.48 -7.67 2.74
C GLY A 90 -21.64 -8.94 2.73
N LYS A 91 -21.63 -9.73 3.81
CA LYS A 91 -20.90 -11.01 3.85
C LYS A 91 -21.47 -12.01 2.85
N ALA A 92 -22.79 -12.12 2.73
CA ALA A 92 -23.43 -13.00 1.75
C ALA A 92 -23.16 -12.54 0.30
N LYS A 93 -23.29 -11.24 0.03
CA LYS A 93 -23.03 -10.67 -1.30
C LYS A 93 -21.56 -10.75 -1.70
N ALA A 94 -20.65 -10.42 -0.78
CA ALA A 94 -19.22 -10.53 -1.00
C ALA A 94 -18.80 -11.99 -1.17
N GLY A 95 -19.36 -12.92 -0.39
CA GLY A 95 -19.10 -14.35 -0.55
C GLY A 95 -19.46 -14.87 -1.95
N ASN A 96 -20.62 -14.49 -2.47
CA ASN A 96 -21.03 -14.86 -3.84
C ASN A 96 -20.13 -14.22 -4.91
N ALA A 97 -19.80 -12.93 -4.77
CA ALA A 97 -18.93 -12.24 -5.73
C ALA A 97 -17.48 -12.79 -5.70
N LEU A 98 -16.94 -13.05 -4.52
CA LEU A 98 -15.62 -13.66 -4.34
C LEU A 98 -15.59 -15.10 -4.85
N GLY A 99 -16.68 -15.86 -4.67
CA GLY A 99 -16.83 -17.19 -5.24
C GLY A 99 -16.73 -17.16 -6.76
N GLN A 100 -17.49 -16.27 -7.42
CA GLN A 100 -17.42 -16.08 -8.87
C GLN A 100 -16.03 -15.63 -9.35
N LEU A 101 -15.37 -14.71 -8.64
CA LEU A 101 -14.01 -14.27 -8.95
C LEU A 101 -12.99 -15.40 -8.79
N SER A 102 -13.11 -16.21 -7.73
CA SER A 102 -12.21 -17.35 -7.49
C SER A 102 -12.32 -18.43 -8.57
N GLN A 103 -13.53 -18.66 -9.08
CA GLN A 103 -13.77 -19.56 -10.21
C GLN A 103 -13.06 -19.05 -11.47
N LEU A 104 -13.23 -17.76 -11.79
CA LEU A 104 -12.57 -17.11 -12.93
C LEU A 104 -11.04 -17.13 -12.82
N LEU A 105 -10.50 -16.87 -11.63
CA LEU A 105 -9.06 -16.93 -11.39
C LEU A 105 -8.52 -18.34 -11.48
N THR A 106 -9.26 -19.35 -11.02
CA THR A 106 -8.86 -20.76 -11.12
C THR A 106 -8.84 -21.22 -12.58
N ASP A 107 -9.87 -20.88 -13.35
CA ASP A 107 -9.93 -21.16 -14.79
C ASP A 107 -8.80 -20.45 -15.56
N ALA A 108 -8.45 -19.22 -15.17
CA ALA A 108 -7.36 -18.46 -15.76
C ALA A 108 -5.98 -18.97 -15.32
N ALA A 109 -5.80 -19.34 -14.05
CA ALA A 109 -4.56 -19.89 -13.53
C ALA A 109 -4.24 -21.24 -14.17
N GLY A 110 -5.26 -22.08 -14.42
CA GLY A 110 -5.10 -23.31 -15.21
C GLY A 110 -4.53 -23.07 -16.62
N GLN A 111 -4.76 -21.89 -17.21
CA GLN A 111 -4.17 -21.50 -18.50
C GLN A 111 -2.77 -20.86 -18.38
N VAL A 112 -2.37 -20.39 -17.18
CA VAL A 112 -1.13 -19.64 -16.93
C VAL A 112 -0.02 -20.52 -16.31
N ASP A 113 -0.38 -21.56 -15.56
CA ASP A 113 0.56 -22.50 -14.91
C ASP A 113 1.51 -23.18 -15.90
N GLU A 114 1.14 -23.21 -17.17
CA GLU A 114 1.90 -23.80 -18.26
C GLU A 114 3.10 -22.95 -18.75
N LYS A 115 3.31 -21.73 -18.24
CA LYS A 115 4.28 -20.77 -18.83
C LYS A 115 5.30 -20.10 -17.92
N LEU A 116 5.26 -20.24 -16.59
CA LEU A 116 6.05 -19.39 -15.68
C LEU A 116 7.07 -20.21 -14.86
N GLY A 117 8.31 -20.32 -15.38
CA GLY A 117 9.41 -21.11 -14.80
C GLY A 117 10.11 -20.53 -13.54
N GLU A 118 11.10 -21.29 -13.04
CA GLU A 118 11.73 -21.26 -11.69
C GLU A 118 12.26 -19.91 -11.14
N GLN A 119 12.52 -18.89 -11.96
CA GLN A 119 13.27 -17.70 -11.53
C GLN A 119 12.46 -16.64 -10.76
N TYR A 120 11.12 -16.76 -10.71
CA TYR A 120 10.27 -15.92 -9.84
C TYR A 120 10.16 -16.48 -8.40
N GLY A 121 10.76 -17.65 -8.13
CA GLY A 121 10.56 -18.40 -6.89
C GLY A 121 11.14 -17.76 -5.63
N GLN A 122 12.28 -17.07 -5.71
CA GLN A 122 12.95 -16.59 -4.48
C GLN A 122 12.38 -15.31 -3.89
N TYR A 123 11.92 -14.37 -4.72
CA TYR A 123 11.22 -13.20 -4.22
C TYR A 123 9.83 -13.58 -3.68
N ALA A 124 9.17 -14.53 -4.36
CA ALA A 124 7.93 -15.12 -3.91
C ALA A 124 8.10 -15.85 -2.56
N ARG A 125 9.19 -16.59 -2.34
CA ARG A 125 9.44 -17.35 -1.11
C ARG A 125 9.73 -16.44 0.10
N SER A 126 10.47 -15.34 -0.09
CA SER A 126 10.68 -14.34 0.97
C SER A 126 9.40 -13.57 1.34
N ALA A 127 8.63 -13.14 0.33
CA ALA A 127 7.33 -12.52 0.59
C ALA A 127 6.37 -13.52 1.26
N ALA A 128 6.36 -14.78 0.81
CA ALA A 128 5.56 -15.84 1.40
C ALA A 128 5.93 -16.08 2.87
N GLY A 129 7.22 -16.06 3.22
CA GLY A 129 7.67 -16.20 4.62
C GLY A 129 7.11 -15.11 5.54
N GLN A 130 7.10 -13.85 5.08
CA GLN A 130 6.54 -12.74 5.87
C GLN A 130 5.01 -12.81 5.97
N VAL A 131 4.33 -13.19 4.88
CA VAL A 131 2.89 -13.40 4.87
C VAL A 131 2.49 -14.56 5.77
N GLN A 132 3.28 -15.62 5.82
CA GLN A 132 3.01 -16.80 6.64
C GLN A 132 3.15 -16.51 8.14
N GLY A 133 4.22 -15.80 8.55
CA GLY A 133 4.35 -15.37 9.96
C GLY A 133 3.22 -14.43 10.41
N PHE A 134 2.72 -13.60 9.50
CA PHE A 134 1.53 -12.78 9.75
C PHE A 134 0.25 -13.64 9.83
N ALA A 135 0.08 -14.61 8.93
CA ALA A 135 -1.05 -15.50 8.91
C ALA A 135 -1.14 -16.38 10.17
N ASP A 136 -0.01 -16.91 10.65
CA ASP A 136 0.04 -17.66 11.92
C ASP A 136 -0.34 -16.75 13.10
N THR A 137 0.14 -15.50 13.12
CA THR A 137 -0.26 -14.51 14.13
C THR A 137 -1.76 -14.18 14.12
N VAL A 138 -2.39 -14.15 12.93
CA VAL A 138 -3.84 -13.92 12.79
C VAL A 138 -4.65 -15.16 13.14
N LYS A 139 -4.10 -16.35 12.89
CA LYS A 139 -4.77 -17.63 13.13
C LYS A 139 -4.78 -18.03 14.60
N ASP A 140 -3.70 -17.71 15.32
CA ASP A 140 -3.55 -18.02 16.74
C ASP A 140 -4.13 -16.94 17.66
N LYS A 141 -4.54 -15.78 17.13
CA LYS A 141 -5.10 -14.68 17.92
C LYS A 141 -6.61 -14.55 17.79
N ASP A 142 -7.25 -14.37 18.92
CA ASP A 142 -8.65 -13.96 18.97
C ASP A 142 -8.83 -12.52 18.45
N ILE A 143 -10.04 -12.22 17.97
CA ILE A 143 -10.38 -10.90 17.44
C ILE A 143 -10.18 -9.82 18.51
N GLU A 144 -10.44 -10.12 19.78
CA GLU A 144 -10.16 -9.21 20.88
C GLU A 144 -8.66 -8.89 21.02
N GLU A 145 -7.78 -9.87 20.83
CA GLU A 145 -6.32 -9.67 20.87
C GLU A 145 -5.83 -8.88 19.66
N LEU A 146 -6.34 -9.17 18.46
CA LEU A 146 -6.02 -8.40 17.25
C LEU A 146 -6.44 -6.93 17.39
N LEU A 147 -7.60 -6.70 18.01
CA LEU A 147 -8.10 -5.34 18.24
C LEU A 147 -7.27 -4.60 19.30
N GLU A 148 -6.82 -5.31 20.34
CA GLU A 148 -5.96 -4.73 21.38
C GLU A 148 -4.56 -4.42 20.84
N ASP A 149 -3.99 -5.28 19.99
CA ASP A 149 -2.72 -5.01 19.30
C ASP A 149 -2.82 -3.88 18.30
N ALA A 150 -3.89 -3.83 17.51
CA ALA A 150 -4.16 -2.71 16.61
C ALA A 150 -4.28 -1.41 17.42
N ARG A 151 -5.01 -1.42 18.54
CA ARG A 151 -5.12 -0.27 19.45
C ARG A 151 -3.76 0.13 20.04
N ARG A 152 -2.93 -0.84 20.39
CA ARG A 152 -1.55 -0.62 20.88
C ARG A 152 -0.67 0.01 19.79
N PHE A 153 -0.75 -0.46 18.55
CA PHE A 153 -0.04 0.10 17.41
C PHE A 153 -0.47 1.55 17.12
N VAL A 154 -1.78 1.82 17.10
CA VAL A 154 -2.32 3.18 16.92
C VAL A 154 -1.83 4.12 18.01
N ARG A 155 -1.76 3.65 19.27
CA ARG A 155 -1.26 4.44 20.39
C ARG A 155 0.25 4.65 20.34
N ALA A 156 1.01 3.65 19.88
CA ALA A 156 2.45 3.71 19.75
C ALA A 156 2.89 4.62 18.59
N SER A 157 2.12 4.68 17.51
CA SER A 157 2.44 5.47 16.32
C SER A 157 1.20 6.14 15.72
N PRO A 158 0.75 7.26 16.30
CA PRO A 158 -0.43 7.99 15.82
C PRO A 158 -0.31 8.45 14.36
N ALA A 159 0.89 8.91 13.95
CA ALA A 159 1.13 9.38 12.59
C ALA A 159 1.01 8.26 11.53
N ALA A 160 1.58 7.08 11.81
CA ALA A 160 1.47 5.93 10.92
C ALA A 160 0.01 5.48 10.77
N ALA A 161 -0.75 5.44 11.87
CA ALA A 161 -2.17 5.11 11.84
C ALA A 161 -2.98 6.12 11.00
N ILE A 162 -2.73 7.42 11.15
CA ILE A 162 -3.38 8.45 10.34
C ILE A 162 -3.04 8.27 8.85
N GLY A 163 -1.79 7.96 8.50
CA GLY A 163 -1.37 7.69 7.13
C GLY A 163 -2.08 6.48 6.52
N VAL A 164 -2.16 5.36 7.25
CA VAL A 164 -2.86 4.16 6.79
C VAL A 164 -4.36 4.43 6.63
N ALA A 165 -5.00 5.09 7.60
CA ALA A 165 -6.42 5.44 7.52
C ALA A 165 -6.71 6.36 6.33
N ALA A 166 -5.86 7.36 6.08
CA ALA A 166 -5.99 8.27 4.94
C ALA A 166 -5.82 7.53 3.61
N ALA A 167 -4.84 6.63 3.49
CA ALA A 167 -4.62 5.83 2.30
C ALA A 167 -5.81 4.90 1.99
N LEU A 168 -6.34 4.21 3.00
CA LEU A 168 -7.53 3.37 2.85
C LEU A 168 -8.78 4.19 2.49
N GLY A 169 -8.99 5.32 3.17
CA GLY A 169 -10.09 6.24 2.86
C GLY A 169 -10.01 6.78 1.43
N PHE A 170 -8.81 7.16 0.98
CA PHE A 170 -8.57 7.60 -0.39
C PHE A 170 -8.79 6.49 -1.41
N ALA A 171 -8.35 5.27 -1.14
CA ALA A 171 -8.57 4.14 -2.05
C ALA A 171 -10.07 3.87 -2.25
N VAL A 172 -10.86 3.88 -1.16
CA VAL A 172 -12.32 3.74 -1.24
C VAL A 172 -12.94 4.92 -1.97
N ALA A 173 -12.54 6.16 -1.66
CA ALA A 173 -13.03 7.34 -2.35
C ALA A 173 -12.72 7.30 -3.85
N ARG A 174 -11.51 6.86 -4.22
CA ARG A 174 -11.07 6.73 -5.60
C ARG A 174 -11.82 5.63 -6.34
N LEU A 175 -12.12 4.50 -5.68
CA LEU A 175 -12.93 3.43 -6.26
C LEU A 175 -14.36 3.90 -6.52
N VAL A 176 -14.98 4.58 -5.55
CA VAL A 176 -16.32 5.15 -5.73
C VAL A 176 -16.30 6.20 -6.84
N GLN A 177 -15.31 7.10 -6.87
CA GLN A 177 -15.18 8.10 -7.93
C GLN A 177 -14.91 7.48 -9.31
N ALA A 178 -14.09 6.42 -9.38
CA ALA A 178 -13.84 5.67 -10.61
C ALA A 178 -15.10 4.93 -11.10
N GLY A 179 -15.95 4.48 -10.18
CA GLY A 179 -17.23 3.84 -10.50
C GLY A 179 -18.38 4.82 -10.77
N VAL A 180 -18.23 6.10 -10.41
CA VAL A 180 -19.21 7.18 -10.60
C VAL A 180 -18.81 8.11 -11.75
N GLU A 181 -17.72 7.84 -12.47
CA GLU A 181 -17.66 8.31 -13.85
C GLU A 181 -18.89 7.73 -14.57
N PRO A 182 -19.86 8.55 -15.01
CA PRO A 182 -20.83 8.05 -15.95
C PRO A 182 -19.99 7.55 -17.11
N ALA A 183 -20.30 6.34 -17.58
CA ALA A 183 -19.96 5.92 -18.92
C ALA A 183 -20.48 7.00 -19.87
N ALA A 184 -19.71 8.07 -20.08
CA ALA A 184 -19.92 9.05 -21.11
C ALA A 184 -19.48 8.36 -22.39
N THR A 185 -20.36 7.47 -22.85
CA THR A 185 -20.71 7.31 -24.26
C THR A 185 -19.54 7.45 -25.23
N ASP A 186 -18.68 6.44 -25.26
CA ASP A 186 -18.11 6.00 -26.53
C ASP A 186 -19.24 5.28 -27.29
N THR A 187 -20.07 6.08 -27.96
CA THR A 187 -21.03 5.60 -28.94
C THR A 187 -20.86 6.45 -30.19
N THR A 188 -20.40 5.76 -31.23
CA THR A 188 -20.56 6.10 -32.65
C THR A 188 -19.47 6.98 -33.24
N GLY A 189 -18.50 6.28 -33.84
CA GLY A 189 -17.99 6.72 -35.13
C GLY A 189 -19.15 6.89 -36.11
N GLN A 190 -19.33 8.11 -36.60
CA GLN A 190 -19.97 8.43 -37.87
C GLN A 190 -19.55 9.84 -38.29
N ALA A 191 -18.62 9.89 -39.26
CA ALA A 191 -18.69 10.65 -40.50
C ALA A 191 -17.46 10.33 -41.36
#